data_AF-A0A2S6QE17-F1
#
_entry.id   AF-A0A2S6QE17-F1
#
_cell.length_a   1.000
_cell.length_b   1.000
_cell.length_c   1.000
_cell.angle_alpha   90.00
_cell.angle_beta   90.00
_cell.angle_gamma   90.00
#
_symmetry.space_group_name_H-M   'P 1'
#
loop_
_entity.id
_entity.type
_entity.pdbx_description
1 polymer ?
#
loop_
_entity_poly.entity_id
_entity_poly.type
_entity_poly.pdbx_seq_one_letter_code
_entity_poly.pdbx_strand_id
1 'polypeptide(L)'
;MIRLLLLTLIPLILPFAAWYAWDVFGEKPVIDPVTGEQEPPKLKSAPLKMLFFIGTVLSMLTLGAFLLFHDQIANDPYSAINVEDAGKRLERGIAPDRPNAPR
;
A
#
# COMPACT_ATOMS: atom_id res chain seq x y z
N MET A 1 -8.36 -15.53 -3.72
CA MET A 1 -9.39 -14.84 -2.89
C MET A 1 -8.79 -13.95 -1.80
N ILE A 2 -7.68 -14.36 -1.16
CA ILE A 2 -7.04 -13.54 -0.09
C ILE A 2 -6.54 -12.17 -0.55
N ARG A 3 -6.18 -12.00 -1.83
CA ARG A 3 -5.79 -10.70 -2.42
C ARG A 3 -6.88 -9.63 -2.29
N LEU A 4 -8.14 -9.97 -2.56
CA LEU A 4 -9.28 -9.05 -2.41
C LEU A 4 -9.54 -8.69 -0.94
N LEU A 5 -9.34 -9.65 -0.04
CA LEU A 5 -9.47 -9.43 1.39
C LEU A 5 -8.39 -8.46 1.90
N LEU A 6 -7.14 -8.63 1.46
CA LEU A 6 -6.05 -7.71 1.79
C LEU A 6 -6.29 -6.31 1.20
N LEU A 7 -6.77 -6.23 -0.03
CA LEU A 7 -7.09 -4.97 -0.70
C LEU A 7 -8.23 -4.18 -0.05
N THR A 8 -9.09 -4.82 0.73
CA THR A 8 -10.21 -4.16 1.43
C THR A 8 -9.88 -3.89 2.89
N LEU A 9 -9.22 -4.83 3.57
CA LEU A 9 -8.91 -4.72 4.99
C LEU A 9 -7.77 -3.73 5.29
N ILE A 10 -6.71 -3.74 4.48
CA ILE A 10 -5.55 -2.85 4.66
C ILE A 10 -5.96 -1.37 4.62
N PRO A 11 -6.66 -0.86 3.58
CA PRO A 11 -7.04 0.55 3.54
C PRO A 11 -8.05 0.93 4.63
N LEU A 12 -8.78 -0.02 5.19
CA LEU A 12 -9.68 0.24 6.31
C LEU A 12 -8.92 0.39 7.64
N ILE A 13 -7.86 -0.39 7.85
CA ILE A 13 -7.05 -0.38 9.09
C ILE A 13 -5.97 0.71 9.05
N LEU A 14 -5.46 1.05 7.86
CA LEU A 14 -4.36 2.00 7.66
C LEU A 14 -4.55 3.35 8.37
N PRO A 15 -5.73 4.01 8.30
CA PRO A 15 -5.94 5.30 8.96
C PRO A 15 -5.87 5.18 10.49
N PHE A 16 -6.35 4.07 11.05
CA PHE A 16 -6.29 3.80 12.48
C PHE A 16 -4.86 3.55 12.94
N ALA A 17 -4.09 2.75 12.19
CA ALA A 17 -2.70 2.51 12.49
C ALA A 17 -1.85 3.79 12.40
N ALA A 18 -2.07 4.60 11.36
CA ALA A 18 -1.38 5.88 11.18
C ALA A 18 -1.72 6.88 12.30
N TRP A 19 -3.00 6.98 12.66
CA TRP A 19 -3.44 7.85 13.75
C TRP A 19 -2.88 7.39 15.10
N TYR A 20 -2.90 6.08 15.38
CA TYR A 20 -2.36 5.53 16.62
C TYR A 20 -0.85 5.77 16.75
N ALA A 21 -0.09 5.54 15.67
CA ALA A 21 1.34 5.85 15.65
C ALA A 21 1.58 7.35 15.89
N TRP A 22 0.75 8.21 15.31
CA TRP A 22 0.86 9.66 15.53
C TRP A 22 0.53 10.07 16.97
N ASP A 23 -0.51 9.49 17.58
CA ASP A 23 -0.92 9.81 18.94
C ASP A 23 0.12 9.33 19.97
N VAL A 24 0.65 8.13 19.80
CA VAL A 24 1.63 7.52 20.72
C VAL A 24 3.00 8.19 20.61
N PHE A 25 3.48 8.48 19.39
CA PHE A 25 4.83 9.00 19.19
C PHE A 25 4.89 10.52 18.97
N GLY A 26 3.74 11.18 18.77
CA GLY A 26 3.67 12.62 18.53
C GLY A 26 3.67 13.47 19.79
N GLU A 27 3.24 12.93 20.93
CA GLU A 27 3.25 13.65 22.21
C GLU A 27 4.58 13.47 22.94
N LYS A 28 5.24 14.60 23.23
CA LYS A 28 6.42 14.63 24.09
C LYS A 28 5.97 14.67 25.55
N PRO A 29 6.68 13.98 26.46
CA PRO A 29 6.40 14.08 27.88
C PRO A 29 6.59 15.54 28.33
N VAL A 30 5.60 16.06 29.07
CA VAL A 30 5.64 17.41 29.64
C VAL A 30 6.26 17.31 31.02
N ILE A 31 7.23 18.17 31.30
CA ILE A 31 7.83 18.30 32.62
C ILE A 31 6.96 19.24 33.42
N ASP A 32 6.45 18.80 34.58
CA ASP A 32 5.72 19.67 35.50
C ASP A 32 6.68 20.74 36.06
N PRO A 33 6.42 22.04 35.82
CA PRO A 33 7.29 23.12 36.30
C PRO A 33 7.32 23.26 37.83
N VAL A 34 6.38 22.64 38.57
CA VAL A 34 6.29 22.75 40.03
C VAL A 34 7.01 21.61 40.73
N THR A 35 6.82 20.37 40.27
CA THR A 35 7.39 19.17 40.91
C THR A 35 8.67 18.66 40.22
N GLY A 36 8.92 19.08 38.98
CA GLY A 36 10.02 18.56 38.16
C GLY A 36 9.82 17.11 37.69
N GLU A 37 8.67 16.51 38.00
CA GLU A 37 8.34 15.16 37.55
C GLU A 37 7.90 15.16 36.08
N GLN A 38 8.18 14.05 35.41
CA GLN A 38 7.85 13.86 34.01
C GLN A 38 6.51 13.13 33.94
N GLU A 39 5.44 13.86 33.63
CA GLU A 39 4.12 13.25 33.46
C GLU A 39 4.07 12.46 32.14
N PRO A 40 3.51 11.24 32.14
CA PRO A 40 3.30 10.49 30.91
C PRO A 40 2.32 11.26 29.98
N PRO A 41 2.57 11.24 28.66
CA PRO A 41 1.69 11.90 27.70
C PRO A 41 0.27 11.34 27.76
N LYS A 42 -0.72 12.22 27.64
CA LYS A 42 -2.14 11.86 27.74
C LYS A 42 -2.63 11.45 26.37
N LEU A 43 -2.64 10.14 26.11
CA LEU A 43 -3.21 9.56 24.89
C LEU A 43 -4.62 10.12 24.64
N LYS A 44 -4.83 10.68 23.44
CA LYS A 44 -6.12 11.27 23.08
C LYS A 44 -7.07 10.17 22.64
N SER A 45 -8.37 10.38 22.82
CA SER A 45 -9.36 9.47 22.27
C SER A 45 -9.40 9.58 20.75
N ALA A 46 -9.44 8.44 20.05
CA ALA A 46 -9.48 8.39 18.60
C ALA A 46 -10.73 9.09 18.01
N PRO A 47 -10.59 9.94 16.97
CA PRO A 47 -11.72 10.51 16.25
C PRO A 47 -12.34 9.46 15.31
N LEU A 48 -12.99 8.45 15.91
CA LEU A 48 -13.48 7.25 15.23
C LEU A 48 -14.27 7.53 13.96
N LYS A 49 -15.20 8.50 13.99
CA LYS A 49 -16.03 8.86 12.83
C LYS A 49 -15.20 9.36 11.65
N MET A 50 -14.18 10.17 11.92
CA MET A 50 -13.31 10.73 10.89
C MET A 50 -12.41 9.63 10.30
N LEU A 51 -11.82 8.79 11.15
CA LEU A 51 -10.98 7.67 10.73
C LEU A 51 -11.75 6.65 9.89
N PHE A 52 -12.99 6.35 10.29
CA PHE A 52 -13.85 5.43 9.55
C PHE A 52 -14.26 6.01 8.19
N PHE A 53 -14.58 7.30 8.12
CA PHE A 53 -14.87 7.98 6.85
C PHE A 53 -13.67 7.93 5.90
N ILE A 54 -12.49 8.31 6.39
CA ILE A 54 -11.24 8.26 5.61
C ILE A 54 -10.95 6.83 5.14
N GLY A 55 -11.06 5.83 6.03
CA GLY A 55 -10.85 4.42 5.68
C GLY A 55 -11.83 3.91 4.64
N THR A 56 -13.09 4.33 4.70
CA THR A 56 -14.11 3.96 3.72
C THR A 56 -13.81 4.57 2.35
N VAL A 57 -13.47 5.85 2.30
CA VAL A 57 -13.07 6.54 1.06
C VAL A 57 -11.83 5.89 0.47
N LEU A 58 -10.81 5.61 1.30
CA LEU A 58 -9.58 4.98 0.86
C LEU A 58 -9.83 3.56 0.32
N SER A 59 -10.72 2.80 0.95
CA SER A 59 -11.15 1.48 0.49
C SER A 59 -11.86 1.54 -0.86
N MET A 60 -12.78 2.49 -1.06
CA MET A 60 -13.42 2.71 -2.36
C MET A 60 -12.40 3.06 -3.46
N LEU A 61 -11.44 3.94 -3.16
CA LEU A 61 -10.41 4.35 -4.12
C LEU A 61 -9.49 3.18 -4.49
N THR A 62 -9.04 2.40 -3.51
CA THR A 62 -8.19 1.23 -3.75
C THR A 62 -8.92 0.13 -4.51
N LEU A 63 -10.19 -0.13 -4.19
CA LEU A 63 -11.01 -1.08 -4.93
C LEU A 63 -11.25 -0.61 -6.37
N GLY A 64 -11.61 0.66 -6.55
CA GLY A 64 -11.84 1.26 -7.86
C GLY A 64 -10.58 1.25 -8.73
N ALA A 65 -9.44 1.67 -8.18
CA ALA A 65 -8.16 1.59 -8.86
C ALA A 65 -7.80 0.14 -9.23
N PHE A 66 -7.98 -0.81 -8.32
CA PHE A 66 -7.73 -2.21 -8.59
C PHE A 66 -8.59 -2.75 -9.74
N LEU A 67 -9.88 -2.41 -9.79
CA LEU A 67 -10.75 -2.83 -10.89
C LEU A 67 -10.30 -2.23 -12.23
N LEU A 68 -9.92 -0.94 -12.26
CA LEU A 68 -9.43 -0.27 -13.47
C LEU A 68 -8.11 -0.88 -13.98
N PHE A 69 -7.14 -1.13 -13.09
CA PHE A 69 -5.88 -1.77 -13.46
C PHE A 69 -6.05 -3.25 -13.80
N HIS A 70 -6.97 -3.95 -13.13
CA HIS A 70 -7.26 -5.34 -13.46
C HIS A 70 -7.89 -5.47 -14.84
N ASP A 71 -8.79 -4.56 -15.22
CA ASP A 71 -9.37 -4.54 -16.57
C ASP A 71 -8.31 -4.29 -17.64
N GLN A 72 -7.38 -3.34 -17.43
CA GLN A 72 -6.26 -3.12 -18.35
C GLN A 72 -5.36 -4.37 -18.48
N ILE A 73 -5.01 -5.03 -17.38
CA ILE A 73 -4.12 -6.19 -17.39
C ILE A 73 -4.83 -7.46 -17.88
N ALA A 74 -6.13 -7.59 -17.69
CA ALA A 74 -6.92 -8.72 -18.18
C ALA A 74 -7.21 -8.60 -19.69
N ASN A 75 -7.34 -7.37 -20.20
CA ASN A 75 -7.59 -7.11 -21.62
C ASN A 75 -6.31 -7.05 -22.47
N ASP A 76 -5.13 -6.85 -21.86
CA ASP A 76 -3.86 -7.18 -22.50
C ASP A 76 -3.60 -8.68 -22.30
N PRO A 77 -3.94 -9.56 -23.26
CA PRO A 77 -3.57 -10.96 -23.14
C PRO A 77 -2.06 -10.99 -22.99
N TYR A 78 -1.59 -11.76 -22.00
CA TYR A 78 -0.20 -12.18 -21.91
C TYR A 78 0.28 -12.44 -23.34
N SER A 79 1.14 -11.57 -23.90
CA SER A 79 1.67 -11.81 -25.22
C SER A 79 2.56 -13.02 -25.04
N ALA A 80 2.01 -14.19 -25.39
CA ALA A 80 2.78 -15.40 -25.47
C ALA A 80 3.99 -15.04 -26.34
N ILE A 81 5.21 -15.25 -25.81
CA ILE A 81 6.43 -14.99 -26.57
C ILE A 81 6.24 -15.69 -27.91
N ASN A 82 6.09 -14.89 -28.96
CA ASN A 82 5.84 -15.42 -30.29
C ASN A 82 7.10 -16.18 -30.70
N VAL A 83 7.03 -17.51 -30.73
CA VAL A 83 8.19 -18.38 -30.89
C VAL A 83 8.83 -18.12 -32.26
N GLU A 84 8.03 -17.74 -33.27
CA GLU A 84 8.53 -17.26 -34.56
C GLU A 84 9.35 -15.96 -34.47
N ASP A 85 8.94 -14.99 -33.64
CA ASP A 85 9.69 -13.73 -33.46
C ASP A 85 10.94 -13.93 -32.60
N ALA A 86 10.88 -14.81 -31.61
CA ALA A 86 12.03 -15.21 -30.81
C ALA A 86 13.07 -15.97 -31.66
N GLY A 87 12.62 -16.87 -32.55
CA GLY A 87 13.48 -17.58 -33.50
C GLY A 87 14.14 -16.63 -34.50
N LYS A 88 13.38 -15.71 -35.10
CA LYS A 88 13.94 -14.70 -36.03
C LYS A 88 14.92 -13.74 -35.37
N ARG A 89 14.77 -13.43 -34.07
CA ARG A 89 15.73 -12.60 -33.32
C ARG A 89 17.01 -13.37 -33.00
N LEU A 90 16.91 -14.67 -32.71
CA LEU A 90 18.04 -15.57 -32.52
C LEU A 90 18.86 -15.75 -33.81
N GLU A 91 18.19 -15.91 -34.95
CA GLU A 91 18.84 -16.01 -36.28
C GLU A 91 19.55 -14.72 -36.70
N ARG A 92 19.07 -13.55 -36.26
CA ARG A 92 19.73 -12.25 -36.49
C ARG A 92 20.87 -11.96 -35.52
N GLY A 93 21.23 -12.90 -34.64
CA GLY A 93 22.32 -12.75 -33.68
C GLY A 93 22.06 -11.73 -32.57
N ILE A 94 20.81 -11.28 -32.40
CA ILE A 94 20.43 -10.37 -31.32
C ILE A 94 20.04 -11.25 -30.14
N ALA A 95 20.98 -11.44 -29.21
CA ALA A 95 20.71 -12.13 -27.97
C ALA A 95 19.47 -11.51 -27.29
N PRO A 96 18.53 -12.33 -26.77
CA PRO A 96 17.42 -11.79 -26.00
C PRO A 96 18.00 -11.04 -24.81
N ASP A 97 17.72 -9.74 -24.76
CA ASP A 97 18.13 -8.89 -23.66
C ASP A 97 17.53 -9.50 -22.39
N ARG A 98 18.40 -10.10 -21.55
CA ARG A 98 17.95 -10.78 -20.34
C ARG A 98 17.37 -9.69 -19.44
N PRO A 99 16.07 -9.71 -19.07
CA PRO A 99 15.63 -8.89 -17.96
C PRO A 99 16.46 -9.32 -16.75
N ASN A 100 17.21 -8.37 -16.21
CA ASN A 100 18.22 -8.51 -15.16
C ASN A 100 17.97 -9.71 -14.23
N ALA A 101 18.82 -10.74 -14.35
CA ALA A 101 18.94 -11.77 -13.34
C ALA A 101 19.47 -11.13 -12.04
N PRO A 102 18.93 -11.47 -10.87
CA PRO A 102 19.35 -10.86 -9.61
C PRO A 102 20.79 -11.26 -9.26
N ARG A 103 21.60 -10.25 -8.91
CA ARG A 103 22.58 -10.31 -7.83
C ARG A 103 22.33 -9.11 -6.93
#